data_AF-A0A3N7AX50-F1
#
_entry.id   AF-A0A3N7AX50-F1
#
_cell.length_a   1.000
_cell.length_b   1.000
_cell.length_c   1.000
_cell.angle_alpha   90.00
_cell.angle_beta   90.00
_cell.angle_gamma   90.00
#
_symmetry.space_group_name_H-M   'P 1'
#
loop_
_entity.id
_entity.type
_entity.pdbx_description
1 polymer ?
#
loop_
_entity_poly.entity_id
_entity_poly.type
_entity_poly.pdbx_seq_one_letter_code
_entity_poly.pdbx_strand_id
1 'polypeptide(L)' 'MTVPPNKPKATLWDTVKAVGWSFFGVRKNSAYQEDLGKLNPLHIIAVAFAAVIVFVVGLVLLVRFVVAP' A
#
# COMPACT_ATOMS: atom_id res chain seq x y z
N MET A 1 -32.84 -4.40 -23.12
CA MET A 1 -32.76 -3.31 -22.12
C MET A 1 -32.14 -3.89 -20.85
N THR A 2 -30.82 -3.83 -20.69
CA THR A 2 -30.13 -4.33 -19.49
C THR A 2 -29.83 -3.16 -18.57
N VAL A 3 -30.52 -3.12 -17.42
CA VAL A 3 -30.34 -2.09 -16.39
C VAL A 3 -28.90 -2.16 -15.87
N PRO A 4 -28.13 -1.05 -15.82
CA PRO A 4 -26.81 -1.10 -15.21
C PRO A 4 -26.97 -1.38 -13.71
N PRO A 5 -26.12 -2.25 -13.11
CA PRO A 5 -26.17 -2.49 -11.68
C PRO A 5 -25.92 -1.17 -10.95
N ASN A 6 -26.80 -0.84 -10.01
CA ASN A 6 -26.66 0.29 -9.10
C ASN A 6 -25.32 0.14 -8.36
N LYS A 7 -24.26 0.78 -8.89
CA LYS A 7 -22.94 0.77 -8.26
C LYS A 7 -23.09 1.54 -6.96
N PRO A 8 -22.94 0.91 -5.78
CA PRO A 8 -23.08 1.64 -4.52
C PRO A 8 -22.11 2.81 -4.56
N LYS A 9 -22.63 4.01 -4.29
CA LYS A 9 -21.86 5.24 -4.32
C LYS A 9 -20.65 5.04 -3.41
N ALA A 10 -19.44 5.25 -3.93
CA ALA A 10 -18.23 5.18 -3.13
C ALA A 10 -18.43 6.07 -1.91
N THR A 11 -18.47 5.45 -0.74
CA THR A 11 -18.76 6.15 0.50
C THR A 11 -17.52 6.91 0.93
N LEU A 12 -17.68 7.96 1.74
CA LEU A 12 -16.52 8.67 2.34
C LEU A 12 -15.60 7.70 3.09
N TRP A 13 -16.18 6.61 3.61
CA TRP A 13 -15.46 5.51 4.23
C TRP A 13 -14.57 4.73 3.27
N ASP A 14 -15.02 4.47 2.03
CA ASP A 14 -14.20 3.85 1.00
C ASP A 14 -13.03 4.75 0.60
N THR A 15 -13.22 6.07 0.61
CA THR A 15 -12.15 7.04 0.37
C THR A 15 -11.13 7.03 1.50
N VAL A 16 -11.54 7.05 2.77
CA VAL A 16 -10.61 6.96 3.92
C VAL A 16 -9.87 5.63 3.91
N LYS A 17 -10.57 4.54 3.59
CA LYS A 17 -9.98 3.20 3.47
C LYS A 17 -8.99 3.12 2.32
N ALA A 18 -9.32 3.69 1.16
CA ALA A 18 -8.42 3.79 0.01
C ALA A 18 -7.18 4.66 0.31
N VAL A 19 -7.36 5.74 1.05
CA VAL A 19 -6.30 6.61 1.55
C VAL A 19 -5.41 5.86 2.54
N GLY A 20 -5.98 5.11 3.48
CA GLY A 20 -5.23 4.25 4.41
C GLY A 20 -4.41 3.16 3.70
N TRP A 21 -4.98 2.51 2.68
CA TRP A 21 -4.27 1.53 1.84
C TRP A 21 -3.15 2.15 1.00
N SER A 22 -3.26 3.44 0.67
CA SER A 22 -2.19 4.18 -0.02
C SER A 22 -1.09 4.66 0.94
N PHE A 23 -1.40 4.94 2.21
CA PHE A 23 -0.38 5.20 3.23
C PHE A 23 0.43 3.95 3.59
N PHE A 24 -0.21 2.78 3.61
CA PHE A 24 0.44 1.50 3.93
C PHE A 24 1.28 0.94 2.77
N GLY A 25 1.16 1.47 1.55
CA GLY A 25 2.03 1.10 0.43
C GLY A 25 1.72 -0.25 -0.25
N VAL A 26 0.60 -0.90 0.04
CA VAL A 26 0.23 -2.23 -0.50
C VAL A 26 -0.66 -2.09 -1.74
N ARG A 27 -0.21 -1.30 -2.72
CA ARG A 27 -0.75 -1.36 -4.09
C ARG A 27 0.36 -1.57 -5.12
N LYS A 28 1.24 -2.53 -4.86
CA LYS A 28 2.28 -2.95 -5.81
C LYS A 28 1.84 -4.24 -6.52
N ASN A 29 0.95 -4.12 -7.51
CA ASN A 29 0.55 -5.26 -8.35
C ASN A 29 0.77 -5.03 -9.86
N SER A 30 1.63 -4.10 -10.27
CA SER A 30 1.76 -3.84 -11.73
C SER A 30 3.18 -3.78 -12.28
N ALA A 31 4.20 -3.51 -11.47
CA ALA A 31 5.59 -3.49 -11.96
C ALA A 31 6.36 -4.78 -11.64
N TYR A 32 5.75 -5.72 -10.92
CA TYR A 32 6.47 -6.88 -10.39
C TYR A 32 6.70 -7.96 -11.44
N GLN A 33 5.85 -8.07 -12.49
CA GLN A 33 5.87 -9.18 -13.45
C GLN A 33 6.81 -8.96 -14.65
N GLU A 34 7.06 -7.71 -15.06
CA GLU A 34 7.95 -7.40 -16.19
C GLU A 34 9.45 -7.55 -15.82
N ASP A 35 9.80 -7.31 -14.56
CA ASP A 35 11.19 -7.42 -14.08
C ASP A 35 11.59 -8.85 -13.64
N LEU A 36 10.63 -9.79 -13.45
CA LEU A 36 10.95 -11.19 -13.08
C LEU A 36 11.74 -11.93 -14.15
N GLY A 37 11.65 -11.48 -15.41
CA GLY A 37 12.38 -12.08 -16.52
C GLY A 37 13.86 -11.67 -16.59
N LYS A 38 14.29 -10.64 -15.85
CA LYS A 38 15.63 -10.04 -16.00
C LYS A 38 16.38 -9.75 -14.70
N LEU A 39 15.68 -9.57 -13.57
CA LEU A 39 16.29 -9.24 -12.27
C LEU A 39 16.09 -10.37 -11.25
N ASN A 40 17.18 -10.76 -10.58
CA ASN A 40 17.21 -11.88 -9.64
C ASN A 40 16.12 -11.72 -8.55
N PRO A 41 15.20 -12.69 -8.36
CA PRO A 41 14.05 -12.57 -7.45
C PRO A 41 14.43 -12.23 -6.00
N LEU A 42 15.66 -12.56 -5.61
CA LEU A 42 16.25 -12.24 -4.31
C LEU A 42 16.28 -10.72 -4.02
N HIS A 43 16.57 -9.89 -5.02
CA HIS A 43 16.66 -8.43 -4.83
C HIS A 43 15.28 -7.84 -4.52
N ILE A 44 14.23 -8.38 -5.13
CA ILE A 44 12.88 -7.87 -4.93
C ILE A 44 12.36 -8.21 -3.52
N ILE A 45 12.74 -9.38 -2.99
CA ILE A 45 12.48 -9.76 -1.60
C ILE A 45 13.22 -8.83 -0.64
N ALA A 46 14.49 -8.51 -0.90
CA ALA A 46 15.27 -7.58 -0.08
C ALA A 46 14.68 -6.17 -0.05
N VAL A 47 14.28 -5.63 -1.22
CA VAL A 47 13.65 -4.31 -1.33
C VAL A 47 12.27 -4.29 -0.66
N ALA A 48 11.49 -5.36 -0.79
CA ALA A 48 10.21 -5.49 -0.08
C ALA A 48 10.40 -5.49 1.44
N PHE A 49 11.41 -6.21 1.94
CA PHE A 49 11.71 -6.27 3.37
C PHE A 49 12.19 -4.91 3.92
N ALA A 50 13.06 -4.22 3.18
CA ALA A 50 13.51 -2.88 3.54
C ALA A 50 12.35 -1.87 3.58
N ALA A 51 11.44 -1.91 2.60
CA ALA A 51 10.26 -1.04 2.56
C ALA A 51 9.34 -1.26 3.78
N VAL A 52 9.16 -2.51 4.21
CA VAL A 52 8.39 -2.85 5.42
C VAL A 52 9.05 -2.28 6.67
N ILE A 53 10.37 -2.42 6.80
CA ILE A 53 11.11 -1.87 7.94
C ILE A 53 10.97 -0.36 8.02
N VAL A 54 11.17 0.34 6.89
CA VAL A 54 11.03 1.80 6.82
C VAL A 54 9.61 2.24 7.21
N PHE A 55 8.59 1.52 6.75
CA PHE A 55 7.20 1.81 7.11
C PHE A 55 6.94 1.66 8.62
N VAL A 56 7.41 0.56 9.22
CA VAL A 56 7.25 0.30 10.65
C VAL A 56 7.98 1.36 11.48
N VAL A 57 9.22 1.70 11.13
CA VAL A 57 9.99 2.75 11.83
C VAL A 57 9.29 4.10 11.72
N GLY A 58 8.77 4.45 10.53
CA GLY A 58 8.00 5.67 10.31
C GLY A 58 6.78 5.76 11.23
N LEU A 59 6.01 4.67 11.38
CA LEU A 59 4.87 4.62 12.30
C LEU A 59 5.31 4.75 13.77
N VAL A 60 6.38 4.07 14.17
CA VAL A 60 6.89 4.15 15.56
C VAL A 60 7.36 5.57 15.88
N LEU A 61 8.06 6.24 14.96
CA LEU A 61 8.47 7.62 15.13
C LEU A 61 7.28 8.57 15.21
N LEU A 62 6.28 8.38 14.34
CA LEU A 62 5.05 9.16 14.35
C LEU A 62 4.32 9.02 15.70
N VAL A 63 4.19 7.80 16.21
CA VAL A 63 3.57 7.53 17.51
C VAL A 63 4.38 8.16 18.63
N ARG A 64 5.72 8.02 18.63
CA ARG A 64 6.58 8.67 19.62
C ARG A 64 6.42 10.20 19.59
N PHE A 65 6.31 10.79 18.41
CA PHE A 65 6.09 12.24 18.24
C PHE A 65 4.73 12.69 18.79
N VAL A 66 3.68 11.88 18.61
CA VAL A 66 2.34 12.18 19.16
C VAL A 66 2.27 11.98 20.68
N VAL A 67 3.01 11.01 21.22
CA VAL A 67 2.94 10.62 22.63
C VAL A 67 3.95 11.34 23.52
N ALA A 68 5.02 11.91 22.95
CA ALA A 68 5.98 12.75 23.67
C ALA A 68 5.77 14.24 23.31
N PRO A 69 4.75 14.92 23.90
CA PRO A 69 4.70 16.37 23.96
C PRO A 69 5.75 16.94 24.92
#